data_AF-A0A920VJ70-F1
#
_entry.id   AF-A0A920VJ70-F1
#
_cell.length_a   1.000
_cell.length_b   1.000
_cell.length_c   1.000
_cell.angle_alpha   90.00
_cell.angle_beta   90.00
_cell.angle_gamma   90.00
#
_symmetry.space_group_name_H-M   'P 1'
#
loop_
_entity.id
_entity.type
_entity.pdbx_description
1 polymer ?
#
loop_
_entity_poly.entity_id
_entity_poly.type
_entity_poly.pdbx_seq_one_letter_code
_entity_poly.pdbx_strand_id
1 'polypeptide(L)'
;MWTAKNTSPRDARGRIAPGVLWFLVLATFSGNQDLRAQEPVAWGEELVFHTFSIAAVDPRTGESGVAVTTRVPCVGNGVPWVRAGVGAVATQASTRTA
;
A
#
# COMPACT_ATOMS: atom_id res chain seq x y z
N MET A 1 -42.38 36.97 43.99
CA MET A 1 -41.04 36.36 44.02
C MET A 1 -41.06 35.15 43.10
N TRP A 2 -40.54 35.29 41.88
CA TRP A 2 -40.28 34.15 40.98
C TRP A 2 -39.08 34.53 40.12
N THR A 3 -37.94 33.88 40.35
CA THR A 3 -36.67 34.17 39.68
C THR A 3 -36.45 33.10 38.62
N ALA A 4 -36.68 33.42 37.35
CA ALA A 4 -36.41 32.52 36.23
C ALA A 4 -34.88 32.37 36.06
N LYS A 5 -34.36 31.15 36.19
CA LYS A 5 -32.96 30.83 35.90
C LYS A 5 -32.77 30.76 34.39
N ASN A 6 -32.01 31.70 33.84
CA ASN A 6 -31.63 31.78 32.45
C ASN A 6 -30.45 30.83 32.17
N THR A 7 -30.68 29.64 31.61
CA THR A 7 -29.63 28.70 31.23
C THR A 7 -29.20 28.94 29.77
N SER A 8 -27.96 29.39 29.57
CA SER A 8 -27.41 29.66 28.24
C SER A 8 -27.09 28.37 27.45
N PRO A 9 -27.30 28.29 26.13
CA PRO A 9 -27.15 27.04 25.34
C PRO A 9 -25.72 26.64 24.95
N ARG A 10 -24.68 27.11 25.67
CA ARG A 10 -23.29 27.06 25.16
C ARG A 10 -22.52 25.75 25.38
N ASP A 11 -23.13 24.70 25.93
CA ASP A 11 -22.41 23.46 26.29
C ASP A 11 -22.77 22.23 25.42
N ALA A 12 -23.08 22.47 24.14
CA ALA A 12 -23.43 21.42 23.17
C ALA A 12 -22.26 21.04 22.23
N ARG A 13 -21.00 21.21 22.65
CA ARG A 13 -19.86 20.64 21.91
C ARG A 13 -19.71 19.17 22.27
N GLY A 14 -20.38 18.32 21.49
CA GLY A 14 -20.33 16.87 21.61
C GLY A 14 -18.88 16.37 21.72
N ARG A 15 -18.47 15.99 22.92
CA ARG A 15 -17.19 15.33 23.17
C ARG A 15 -17.35 13.90 22.70
N ILE A 16 -16.79 13.58 21.54
CA ILE A 16 -16.67 12.20 21.07
C ILE A 16 -15.96 11.41 22.18
N ALA A 17 -16.66 10.44 22.77
CA ALA A 17 -16.10 9.62 23.83
C ALA A 17 -14.87 8.88 23.28
N PRO A 18 -13.73 8.83 24.01
CA PRO A 18 -12.50 8.22 23.51
C PRO A 18 -12.68 6.76 23.08
N GLY A 19 -13.65 6.04 23.67
CA GLY A 19 -14.03 4.69 23.25
C GLY A 19 -14.57 4.62 21.82
N VAL A 20 -15.29 5.64 21.33
CA VAL A 20 -15.81 5.68 19.95
C VAL A 20 -14.67 5.86 18.96
N LEU A 21 -13.68 6.69 19.28
CA LEU A 21 -12.51 6.90 18.42
C LEU A 21 -11.66 5.62 18.33
N TRP A 22 -11.43 4.94 19.44
CA TRP A 22 -10.73 3.65 19.45
C TRP A 22 -11.49 2.54 18.72
N PHE A 23 -12.83 2.53 18.82
CA PHE A 23 -13.65 1.58 18.07
C PHE A 23 -13.55 1.80 16.57
N LEU A 24 -13.57 3.05 16.12
CA LEU A 24 -13.41 3.40 14.70
C LEU A 24 -12.03 3.01 14.16
N VAL A 25 -10.96 3.27 14.93
CA VAL A 25 -9.60 2.85 14.58
C VAL A 25 -9.51 1.33 14.44
N LEU A 26 -10.01 0.57 15.41
CA LEU A 26 -10.02 -0.90 15.36
C LEU A 26 -10.90 -1.47 14.24
N ALA A 27 -12.04 -0.83 13.95
CA ALA A 27 -12.90 -1.22 12.85
C ALA A 27 -12.21 -1.06 11.49
N THR A 28 -11.30 -0.09 11.36
CA THR A 28 -10.55 0.15 10.11
C THR A 28 -9.50 -0.95 9.87
N PHE A 29 -8.97 -1.57 10.93
CA PHE A 29 -7.97 -2.66 10.85
C PHE A 29 -8.58 -4.06 10.78
N SER A 30 -9.86 -4.23 11.11
CA SER A 30 -10.54 -5.54 11.16
C SER A 30 -11.09 -6.01 9.80
N GLY A 31 -10.91 -5.23 8.74
CA GLY A 31 -11.20 -5.66 7.38
C GLY A 31 -10.20 -6.71 6.93
N ASN A 32 -10.70 -7.89 6.51
CA ASN A 32 -9.90 -8.92 5.84
C ASN A 32 -9.06 -8.26 4.75
N GLN A 33 -7.76 -8.13 5.00
CA GLN A 33 -6.82 -7.78 3.95
C GLN A 33 -6.88 -8.95 2.98
N ASP A 34 -7.31 -8.73 1.73
CA ASP A 34 -7.20 -9.73 0.68
C ASP A 34 -5.70 -9.97 0.40
N LEU A 35 -5.05 -10.76 1.25
CA LEU A 35 -3.69 -11.26 1.10
C LEU A 35 -3.65 -12.42 0.08
N ARG A 36 -4.57 -12.42 -0.88
CA ARG A 36 -4.51 -13.42 -1.94
C ARG A 36 -3.28 -13.14 -2.76
N ALA A 37 -2.51 -14.19 -3.05
CA ALA A 37 -1.47 -14.09 -4.06
C ALA A 37 -2.11 -13.54 -5.34
N GLN A 38 -1.37 -12.69 -6.06
CA GLN A 38 -1.79 -12.27 -7.39
C GLN A 38 -1.94 -13.53 -8.24
N GLU A 39 -3.19 -13.94 -8.49
CA GLU A 39 -3.45 -15.03 -9.43
C GLU A 39 -3.08 -14.52 -10.83
N PRO A 40 -2.42 -15.35 -11.65
CA PRO A 40 -2.20 -15.06 -13.06
C PRO A 40 -3.53 -14.71 -13.72
N VAL A 41 -3.56 -13.73 -14.63
CA VAL A 41 -4.76 -13.14 -15.24
C VAL A 41 -5.52 -14.08 -16.22
N ALA A 42 -5.41 -15.40 -16.00
CA ALA A 42 -5.64 -16.54 -16.89
C ALA A 42 -4.37 -17.01 -17.59
N TRP A 43 -4.07 -18.30 -17.43
CA TRP A 43 -3.09 -19.00 -18.25
C TRP A 43 -3.72 -19.16 -19.64
N GLY A 44 -3.38 -18.29 -20.60
CA GLY A 44 -3.73 -18.50 -22.01
C GLY A 44 -2.96 -19.68 -22.60
N GLU A 45 -3.30 -20.10 -23.82
CA GLU A 45 -2.60 -21.22 -24.48
C GLU A 45 -1.11 -20.94 -24.74
N GLU A 46 -0.71 -19.66 -24.74
CA GLU A 46 0.68 -19.22 -24.88
C GLU A 46 1.15 -18.46 -23.64
N LEU A 47 2.16 -19.01 -22.95
CA LEU A 47 2.78 -18.38 -21.80
C LEU A 47 3.95 -17.49 -22.20
N VAL A 48 3.67 -16.24 -22.52
CA VAL A 48 4.70 -15.23 -22.77
C VAL A 48 5.07 -14.51 -21.47
N PHE A 49 5.51 -15.27 -20.45
CA PHE A 49 6.09 -14.71 -19.24
C PHE A 49 7.60 -14.90 -19.29
N HIS A 50 8.32 -13.78 -19.44
CA HIS A 50 9.77 -13.82 -19.60
C HIS A 50 10.53 -12.94 -18.62
N THR A 51 9.84 -12.13 -17.80
CA THR A 51 10.47 -11.20 -16.87
C THR A 51 9.75 -11.24 -15.53
N PHE A 52 10.51 -11.51 -14.47
CA PHE A 52 10.01 -11.49 -13.09
C PHE A 52 10.81 -10.47 -12.29
N SER A 53 10.12 -9.72 -11.44
CA SER A 53 10.75 -8.72 -10.58
C SER A 53 10.16 -8.76 -9.17
N ILE A 54 10.99 -8.47 -8.17
CA ILE A 54 10.61 -8.36 -6.75
C ILE A 54 11.26 -7.12 -6.17
N ALA A 55 10.47 -6.30 -5.47
CA ALA A 55 10.94 -5.18 -4.67
C ALA A 55 10.58 -5.43 -3.21
N ALA A 56 11.51 -5.15 -2.30
CA ALA A 56 11.35 -5.40 -0.87
C ALA A 56 12.02 -4.31 -0.04
N VAL A 57 11.55 -4.18 1.20
CA VAL A 57 12.11 -3.29 2.22
C VAL A 57 12.44 -4.13 3.46
N ASP A 58 13.65 -4.02 4.00
CA ASP A 58 13.99 -4.55 5.33
C ASP A 58 13.54 -3.50 6.39
N PRO A 59 12.50 -3.79 7.19
CA PRO A 59 11.99 -2.83 8.18
C PRO A 59 12.96 -2.59 9.36
N ARG A 60 13.93 -3.48 9.59
CA ARG A 60 14.91 -3.36 10.68
C ARG A 60 16.02 -2.38 10.32
N THR A 61 16.48 -2.39 9.07
CA THR A 61 17.57 -1.52 8.60
C THR A 61 17.07 -0.31 7.81
N GLY A 62 15.84 -0.37 7.29
CA GLY A 62 15.28 0.62 6.37
C GLY A 62 15.83 0.48 4.94
N GLU A 63 16.57 -0.59 4.62
CA GLU A 63 17.12 -0.81 3.30
C GLU A 63 16.03 -1.24 2.31
N SER A 64 16.12 -0.75 1.08
CA SER A 64 15.21 -1.11 -0.02
C SER A 64 16.01 -1.72 -1.16
N GLY A 65 15.49 -2.79 -1.73
CA GLY A 65 16.13 -3.51 -2.84
C GLY A 65 15.13 -3.93 -3.89
N VAL A 66 15.63 -4.17 -5.10
CA VAL A 66 14.88 -4.75 -6.20
C VAL A 66 15.76 -5.75 -6.93
N ALA A 67 15.18 -6.88 -7.31
CA ALA A 67 15.81 -7.91 -8.14
C ALA A 67 14.92 -8.21 -9.35
N VAL A 68 15.56 -8.47 -10.50
CA VAL A 68 14.88 -8.72 -11.77
C VAL A 68 15.58 -9.87 -12.49
N THR A 69 14.80 -10.81 -13.03
CA THR A 69 15.29 -11.86 -13.91
C THR A 69 14.51 -11.85 -15.22
N THR A 70 15.21 -12.10 -16.34
CA THR A 70 14.59 -12.19 -17.66
C THR A 70 15.44 -12.99 -18.64
N ARG A 71 14.84 -13.39 -19.77
CA ARG A 71 15.57 -13.97 -20.90
C ARG A 71 16.36 -12.94 -21.74
N VAL A 72 16.09 -11.65 -21.56
CA VAL A 72 16.73 -10.57 -22.34
C VAL A 72 18.05 -10.14 -21.66
N PRO A 73 19.17 -10.06 -22.38
CA PRO A 73 20.44 -9.66 -21.77
C PRO A 73 20.38 -8.23 -21.20
N CYS A 74 21.22 -7.96 -20.20
CA CYS A 74 21.44 -6.62 -19.63
C CYS A 74 20.22 -5.97 -18.94
N VAL A 75 19.28 -6.76 -18.41
CA VAL A 75 18.09 -6.23 -17.68
C VAL A 75 18.43 -5.31 -16.51
N GLY A 76 19.59 -5.52 -15.89
CA GLY A 76 20.07 -4.73 -14.76
C GLY A 76 20.24 -3.24 -15.06
N ASN A 77 20.34 -2.85 -16.34
CA ASN A 77 20.46 -1.44 -16.73
C ASN A 77 19.10 -0.74 -16.92
N GLY A 78 18.03 -1.50 -17.17
CA GLY A 78 16.75 -0.92 -17.61
C GLY A 78 15.62 -1.00 -16.58
N VAL A 79 15.58 -2.06 -15.77
CA VAL A 79 14.41 -2.36 -14.92
C VAL A 79 14.65 -2.03 -13.44
N PRO A 80 15.73 -2.51 -12.78
CA PRO A 80 15.90 -2.26 -11.35
C PRO A 80 16.45 -0.85 -11.11
N TRP A 81 15.69 -0.04 -10.38
CA TRP A 81 16.10 1.28 -9.90
C TRP A 81 16.19 1.26 -8.38
N VAL A 82 17.34 1.65 -7.82
CA VAL A 82 17.54 1.77 -6.37
C VAL A 82 18.24 3.10 -6.07
N ARG A 83 17.72 3.83 -5.09
CA ARG A 83 18.36 5.03 -4.57
C ARG A 83 18.30 5.06 -3.04
N ALA A 84 19.47 5.19 -2.40
CA ALA A 84 19.58 5.31 -0.95
C ALA A 84 18.74 6.48 -0.43
N GLY A 85 17.99 6.23 0.65
CA GLY A 85 17.07 7.22 1.26
C GLY A 85 15.80 7.53 0.46
N VAL A 86 15.58 6.90 -0.71
CA VAL A 86 14.36 7.07 -1.51
C VAL A 86 13.59 5.76 -1.65
N GLY A 87 14.26 4.67 -2.06
CA GLY A 87 13.62 3.36 -2.20
C GLY A 87 14.06 2.61 -3.46
N ALA A 88 13.31 1.57 -3.80
CA ALA A 88 13.54 0.70 -4.96
C ALA A 88 12.28 0.56 -5.82
N VAL A 89 12.44 0.49 -7.14
CA VAL A 89 11.36 0.38 -8.14
C VAL A 89 11.78 -0.56 -9.27
N ALA A 90 10.83 -1.37 -9.77
CA ALA A 90 10.99 -2.15 -11.01
C ALA A 90 10.06 -1.59 -12.10
N THR A 91 10.60 -0.81 -13.06
CA THR A 91 9.80 -0.35 -14.22
C THR A 91 9.91 -1.37 -15.35
N GLN A 92 8.87 -2.17 -15.55
CA GLN A 92 8.82 -3.18 -16.60
C GLN A 92 7.63 -2.97 -17.54
N ALA A 93 7.82 -3.23 -18.83
CA ALA A 93 6.78 -3.17 -19.86
C ALA A 93 7.07 -4.19 -20.96
N SER A 94 6.05 -4.56 -21.73
CA SER A 94 6.22 -5.30 -22.98
C SER A 94 6.53 -4.32 -24.12
N THR A 95 7.58 -4.61 -24.90
CA THR A 95 7.82 -3.89 -26.15
C THR A 95 6.97 -4.52 -27.24
N ARG A 96 6.06 -3.74 -27.86
CA ARG A 96 5.37 -4.16 -29.09
C ARG A 96 6.38 -4.14 -30.24
N THR A 97 7.01 -5.27 -30.51
CA THR A 97 7.74 -5.47 -31.77
C THR A 97 6.73 -5.83 -32.85
N ALA A 98 6.68 -5.01 -33.90
CA ALA A 98 5.84 -5.22 -35.07
C ALA A 98 6.24 -6.48 -35.86
#